data_AF-A0A3R8RJD6-F1
#
_entry.id   AF-A0A3R8RJD6-F1
#
_cell.length_a   1.000
_cell.length_b   1.000
_cell.length_c   1.000
_cell.angle_alpha   90.00
_cell.angle_beta   90.00
_cell.angle_gamma   90.00
#
_symmetry.space_group_name_H-M   'P 1'
#
loop_
_entity.id
_entity.type
_entity.pdbx_description
1 polymer ?
#
loop_
_entity_poly.entity_id
_entity_poly.type
_entity_poly.pdbx_seq_one_letter_code
_entity_poly.pdbx_strand_id
1 'polypeptide(L)'
;MTWADMDPATHPFDPGRALAVVREVVSSSDPATDGPRGLVSSHSVARGLAERYGPWAFGWYGNVDQNPDSGALIRKPLGDTADNLDAQVQRYTAVLLKWRSWLEELAALFAESAPDVDADEEERRRSRERGVAPVVALVVERTDAGELWRVTCARTLTWYLESTGMAAEDAEELADDVVDGEFESWVAPDAETLGKARDIIGEHGA
;
A
#
# COMPACT_ATOMS: atom_id res chain seq x y z
N MET A 1 8.59 -5.01 -1.91
CA MET A 1 8.81 -3.60 -1.52
C MET A 1 8.57 -3.55 -0.03
N THR A 2 9.58 -3.16 0.73
CA THR A 2 9.54 -3.13 2.20
C THR A 2 8.77 -1.90 2.68
N TRP A 3 8.37 -1.88 3.95
CA TRP A 3 7.83 -0.70 4.59
C TRP A 3 8.82 0.47 4.55
N ALA A 4 10.13 0.20 4.69
CA ALA A 4 11.15 1.25 4.61
C ALA A 4 11.15 1.99 3.25
N ASP A 5 10.80 1.29 2.16
CA ASP A 5 10.64 1.87 0.82
C ASP A 5 9.35 2.71 0.67
N MET A 6 8.35 2.45 1.51
CA MET A 6 7.00 3.01 1.44
C MET A 6 6.72 4.08 2.50
N ASP A 7 7.48 4.09 3.60
CA ASP A 7 7.24 4.93 4.77
C ASP A 7 7.21 6.42 4.38
N PRO A 8 6.06 7.10 4.57
CA PRO A 8 5.93 8.53 4.33
C PRO A 8 6.98 9.40 5.02
N ALA A 9 7.52 8.97 6.17
CA ALA A 9 8.50 9.71 6.97
C ALA A 9 9.89 9.77 6.30
N THR A 10 10.25 8.75 5.51
CA THR A 10 11.53 8.70 4.78
C THR A 10 11.44 9.38 3.40
N HIS A 11 10.21 9.71 2.96
CA HIS A 11 9.92 10.27 1.66
C HIS A 11 9.10 11.57 1.75
N PRO A 12 9.75 12.73 1.98
CA PRO A 12 9.08 14.02 1.97
C PRO A 12 8.37 14.29 0.65
N PHE A 13 7.11 14.73 0.73
CA PHE A 13 6.27 14.98 -0.43
C PHE A 13 5.48 16.27 -0.24
N ASP A 14 5.45 17.12 -1.27
CA ASP A 14 4.66 18.35 -1.31
C ASP A 14 3.46 18.16 -2.27
N PRO A 15 2.24 17.94 -1.74
CA PRO A 15 1.03 17.78 -2.55
C PRO A 15 0.77 18.97 -3.50
N GLY A 16 1.20 20.18 -3.12
CA GLY A 16 1.03 21.40 -3.93
C GLY A 16 1.89 21.41 -5.20
N ARG A 17 2.99 20.64 -5.22
CA ARG A 17 3.88 20.50 -6.39
C ARG A 17 3.58 19.26 -7.22
N ALA A 18 2.75 18.34 -6.72
CA ALA A 18 2.46 17.06 -7.36
C ALA A 18 2.03 17.21 -8.83
N LEU A 19 1.12 18.15 -9.11
CA LEU A 19 0.60 18.40 -10.45
C LEU A 19 1.71 18.78 -11.45
N ALA A 20 2.63 19.65 -11.04
CA ALA A 20 3.72 20.12 -11.90
C ALA A 20 4.70 18.98 -12.22
N VAL A 21 5.09 18.19 -11.21
CA VAL A 21 6.00 17.06 -11.41
C VAL A 21 5.35 15.95 -12.24
N VAL A 22 4.07 15.64 -12.00
CA VAL A 22 3.34 14.66 -12.81
C VAL A 22 3.25 15.14 -14.26
N ARG A 23 3.05 16.44 -14.51
CA ARG A 23 3.07 17.01 -15.87
C ARG A 23 4.41 16.79 -16.56
N GLU A 24 5.51 17.05 -15.88
CA GLU A 24 6.86 16.78 -16.40
C GLU A 24 7.02 15.31 -16.76
N VAL A 25 6.66 14.39 -15.85
CA VAL A 25 6.81 12.95 -16.05
C VAL A 25 5.94 12.44 -17.19
N VAL A 26 4.65 12.79 -17.19
CA VAL A 26 3.68 12.38 -18.23
C VAL A 26 4.12 12.84 -19.62
N SER A 27 4.73 14.01 -19.72
CA SER A 27 5.18 14.60 -20.99
C SER A 27 6.59 14.16 -21.41
N SER A 28 7.38 13.62 -20.48
CA SER A 28 8.74 13.13 -20.78
C SER A 28 8.71 11.94 -21.73
N SER A 29 9.81 11.72 -22.46
CA SER A 29 9.93 10.56 -23.36
C SER A 29 10.03 9.25 -22.57
N ASP A 30 9.34 8.22 -23.05
CA ASP A 30 9.55 6.85 -22.63
C ASP A 30 10.84 6.29 -23.28
N PRO A 31 11.77 5.73 -22.50
CA PRO A 31 13.01 5.15 -23.00
C PRO A 31 12.88 4.07 -24.09
N ALA A 32 11.75 3.36 -24.18
CA ALA A 32 11.58 2.25 -25.14
C ALA A 32 10.92 2.70 -26.46
N THR A 33 10.05 3.71 -26.42
CA THR A 33 9.26 4.13 -27.59
C THR A 33 9.51 5.57 -28.04
N ASP A 34 10.26 6.35 -27.26
CA ASP A 34 10.53 7.79 -27.44
C ASP A 34 9.26 8.69 -27.47
N GLY A 35 8.09 8.12 -27.19
CA GLY A 35 6.82 8.84 -27.06
C GLY A 35 6.57 9.34 -25.62
N PRO A 36 5.64 10.30 -25.42
CA PRO A 36 5.29 10.78 -24.08
C PRO A 36 4.82 9.65 -23.16
N ARG A 37 5.43 9.49 -21.98
CA ARG A 37 5.15 8.37 -21.06
C ARG A 37 3.67 8.18 -20.76
N GLY A 38 2.93 9.28 -20.57
CA GLY A 38 1.49 9.22 -20.27
C GLY A 38 0.61 8.72 -21.42
N LEU A 39 1.13 8.65 -22.64
CA LEU A 39 0.42 8.04 -23.78
C LEU A 39 0.94 6.64 -24.12
N VAL A 40 2.04 6.20 -23.48
CA VAL A 40 2.65 4.89 -23.73
C VAL A 40 2.06 3.84 -22.79
N SER A 41 2.18 4.04 -21.47
CA SER A 41 1.61 3.12 -20.49
C SER A 41 1.64 3.68 -19.07
N SER A 42 0.72 3.21 -18.22
CA SER A 42 0.74 3.47 -16.79
C SER A 42 2.03 3.01 -16.11
N HIS A 43 2.63 1.91 -16.57
CA HIS A 43 3.91 1.43 -16.06
C HIS A 43 5.04 2.44 -16.31
N SER A 44 5.09 3.03 -17.52
CA SER A 44 6.09 4.04 -17.86
C SER A 44 5.99 5.28 -16.96
N VAL A 45 4.76 5.73 -16.70
CA VAL A 45 4.49 6.83 -15.77
C VAL A 45 4.88 6.46 -14.34
N ALA A 46 4.52 5.26 -13.86
CA ALA A 46 4.92 4.80 -12.53
C ALA A 46 6.43 4.82 -12.35
N ARG A 47 7.18 4.32 -13.34
CA ARG A 47 8.65 4.37 -13.35
C ARG A 47 9.16 5.81 -13.30
N GLY A 48 8.62 6.70 -14.13
CA GLY A 48 9.03 8.10 -14.14
C GLY A 48 8.71 8.85 -12.83
N LEU A 49 7.62 8.50 -12.14
CA LEU A 49 7.33 9.04 -10.82
C LEU A 49 8.29 8.48 -9.76
N ALA A 50 8.65 7.20 -9.86
CA ALA A 50 9.64 6.58 -8.98
C ALA A 50 11.04 7.20 -9.13
N GLU A 51 11.44 7.54 -10.37
CA GLU A 51 12.67 8.29 -10.65
C GLU A 51 12.69 9.67 -9.96
N ARG A 52 11.52 10.28 -9.72
CA ARG A 52 11.40 11.64 -9.15
C ARG A 52 11.17 11.67 -7.64
N TYR A 53 10.38 10.74 -7.13
CA TYR A 53 9.92 10.73 -5.74
C TYR A 53 10.45 9.55 -4.92
N GLY A 54 11.13 8.60 -5.56
CA GLY A 54 11.61 7.37 -4.94
C GLY A 54 10.62 6.20 -5.03
N PRO A 55 10.98 5.05 -4.45
CA PRO A 55 10.26 3.78 -4.61
C PRO A 55 8.77 3.83 -4.25
N TRP A 56 8.39 4.56 -3.18
CA TRP A 56 6.99 4.70 -2.77
C TRP A 56 6.08 5.15 -3.92
N ALA A 57 6.56 6.04 -4.81
CA ALA A 57 5.75 6.57 -5.89
C ALA A 57 5.50 5.57 -7.03
N PHE A 58 6.18 4.41 -7.02
CA PHE A 58 5.83 3.28 -7.88
C PHE A 58 4.68 2.45 -7.31
N GLY A 59 4.50 2.45 -5.98
CA GLY A 59 3.64 1.49 -5.27
C GLY A 59 2.16 1.51 -5.63
N TRP A 60 1.66 2.59 -6.24
CA TRP A 60 0.28 2.61 -6.77
C TRP A 60 0.11 1.67 -7.97
N TYR A 61 1.17 1.34 -8.69
CA TYR A 61 1.11 0.46 -9.86
C TYR A 61 0.68 -0.95 -9.41
N GLY A 62 -0.44 -1.43 -9.97
CA GLY A 62 -1.09 -2.68 -9.55
C GLY A 62 -2.09 -2.53 -8.39
N ASN A 63 -2.29 -1.33 -7.85
CA ASN A 63 -3.26 -1.02 -6.79
C ASN A 63 -4.38 -0.08 -7.26
N VAL A 64 -4.57 0.00 -8.58
CA VAL A 64 -5.58 0.83 -9.22
C VAL A 64 -6.39 -0.04 -10.17
N ASP A 65 -7.71 0.01 -10.03
CA ASP A 65 -8.64 -0.69 -10.92
C ASP A 65 -9.94 0.13 -11.04
N GLN A 66 -10.73 -0.16 -12.07
CA GLN A 66 -12.00 0.50 -12.37
C GLN A 66 -13.20 -0.36 -11.98
N ASN A 67 -13.02 -1.68 -11.90
CA ASN A 67 -14.04 -2.62 -11.48
C ASN A 67 -14.35 -2.34 -10.01
N PRO A 68 -15.60 -1.99 -9.65
CA PRO A 68 -15.98 -1.76 -8.25
C PRO A 68 -15.68 -2.96 -7.35
N ASP A 69 -15.72 -4.17 -7.92
CA ASP A 69 -15.53 -5.43 -7.21
C ASP A 69 -14.05 -5.85 -7.11
N SER A 70 -13.14 -5.16 -7.81
CA SER A 70 -11.69 -5.48 -7.78
C SER A 70 -11.07 -5.42 -6.38
N GLY A 71 -11.66 -4.66 -5.47
CA GLY A 71 -11.04 -4.35 -4.18
C GLY A 71 -9.74 -3.56 -4.30
N ALA A 72 -9.48 -2.88 -5.42
CA ALA A 72 -8.30 -2.04 -5.56
C ALA A 72 -8.37 -0.83 -4.61
N LEU A 73 -7.24 -0.51 -3.97
CA LEU A 73 -7.09 0.64 -3.06
C LEU A 73 -7.48 1.97 -3.74
N ILE A 74 -7.20 2.09 -5.03
CA ILE A 74 -7.50 3.27 -5.81
C ILE A 74 -8.54 2.92 -6.88
N ARG A 75 -9.82 3.14 -6.54
CA ARG A 75 -10.93 3.09 -7.49
C ARG A 75 -10.90 4.33 -8.38
N LYS A 76 -10.21 4.28 -9.51
CA LYS A 76 -10.24 5.32 -10.54
C LYS A 76 -10.07 4.70 -11.92
N PRO A 77 -10.75 5.23 -12.95
CA PRO A 77 -10.57 4.76 -14.30
C PRO A 77 -9.14 5.05 -14.80
N LEU A 78 -8.28 4.03 -14.81
CA LEU A 78 -7.12 3.93 -15.69
C LEU A 78 -7.58 3.33 -17.03
N GLY A 79 -8.53 3.98 -17.70
CA GLY A 79 -8.88 3.60 -19.05
C GLY A 79 -7.78 4.01 -20.00
N ASP A 80 -7.54 3.21 -21.04
CA ASP A 80 -6.64 3.52 -22.18
C ASP A 80 -7.06 4.79 -22.98
N THR A 81 -8.09 5.50 -22.53
CA THR A 81 -8.91 6.44 -23.31
C THR A 81 -8.76 7.90 -22.91
N ALA A 82 -7.59 8.32 -22.42
CA ALA A 82 -7.24 9.74 -22.45
C ALA A 82 -6.29 10.00 -23.62
N ASP A 83 -6.83 10.42 -24.75
CA ASP A 83 -6.05 10.73 -25.96
C ASP A 83 -5.22 12.02 -25.84
N ASN A 84 -5.18 12.66 -24.65
CA ASN A 84 -4.40 13.87 -24.43
C ASN A 84 -3.66 13.88 -23.08
N LEU A 85 -2.55 14.61 -23.07
CA LEU A 85 -1.65 14.69 -21.94
C LEU A 85 -2.28 15.37 -20.73
N ASP A 86 -3.05 16.44 -20.90
CA ASP A 86 -3.64 17.18 -19.76
C ASP A 86 -4.58 16.30 -18.93
N ALA A 87 -5.39 15.47 -19.58
CA ALA A 87 -6.24 14.49 -18.91
C ALA A 87 -5.40 13.45 -18.15
N GLN A 88 -4.30 12.98 -18.75
CA GLN A 88 -3.38 12.07 -18.07
C GLN A 88 -2.68 12.70 -16.87
N VAL A 89 -2.29 13.97 -16.96
CA VAL A 89 -1.70 14.71 -15.85
C VAL A 89 -2.65 14.76 -14.66
N GLN A 90 -3.91 15.14 -14.88
CA GLN A 90 -4.91 15.20 -13.80
C GLN A 90 -5.18 13.82 -13.21
N ARG A 91 -5.24 12.79 -14.07
CA ARG A 91 -5.47 11.40 -13.66
C ARG A 91 -4.35 10.88 -12.76
N TYR A 92 -3.10 10.92 -13.21
CA TYR A 92 -1.95 10.41 -12.46
C TYR A 92 -1.67 11.24 -11.21
N THR A 93 -1.94 12.55 -11.23
CA THR A 93 -1.86 13.39 -10.03
C THR A 93 -2.82 12.88 -8.96
N ALA A 94 -4.07 12.62 -9.33
CA ALA A 94 -5.04 12.15 -8.36
C ALA A 94 -4.78 10.71 -7.89
N VAL A 95 -4.21 9.83 -8.73
CA VAL A 95 -3.77 8.49 -8.32
C VAL A 95 -2.63 8.60 -7.31
N LEU A 96 -1.60 9.40 -7.60
CA LEU A 96 -0.45 9.59 -6.71
C LEU A 96 -0.87 10.16 -5.35
N LEU A 97 -1.77 11.16 -5.33
CA LEU A 97 -2.27 11.74 -4.09
C LEU A 97 -3.09 10.76 -3.26
N LYS A 98 -3.95 9.94 -3.89
CA LYS A 98 -4.69 8.88 -3.18
C LYS A 98 -3.76 7.83 -2.61
N TRP A 99 -2.75 7.42 -3.38
CA TRP A 99 -1.72 6.50 -2.91
C TRP A 99 -0.95 7.07 -1.71
N ARG A 100 -0.56 8.35 -1.79
CA ARG A 100 0.11 9.02 -0.67
C ARG A 100 -0.75 9.05 0.59
N SER A 101 -2.03 9.43 0.46
CA SER A 101 -2.98 9.45 1.58
C SER A 101 -3.09 8.08 2.24
N TRP A 102 -3.14 7.01 1.45
CA TRP A 102 -3.17 5.65 1.98
C TRP A 102 -1.94 5.31 2.82
N LEU A 103 -0.74 5.62 2.32
CA LEU A 103 0.50 5.38 3.06
C LEU A 103 0.58 6.22 4.35
N GLU A 104 0.11 7.46 4.32
CA GLU A 104 0.06 8.34 5.49
C GLU A 104 -0.91 7.84 6.57
N GLU A 105 -2.07 7.30 6.16
CA GLU A 105 -3.01 6.65 7.08
C GLU A 105 -2.41 5.39 7.71
N LEU A 106 -1.71 4.55 6.92
CA LEU A 106 -0.98 3.40 7.45
C LEU A 106 0.11 3.81 8.45
N ALA A 107 0.90 4.82 8.11
CA ALA A 107 1.98 5.28 8.98
C ALA A 107 1.43 5.81 10.32
N ALA A 108 0.32 6.53 10.30
CA ALA A 108 -0.36 6.98 11.52
C ALA A 108 -0.83 5.78 12.35
N LEU A 109 -1.47 4.79 11.71
CA LEU A 109 -1.96 3.59 12.38
C LEU A 109 -0.83 2.75 13.00
N PHE A 110 0.28 2.60 12.27
CA PHE A 110 1.44 1.85 12.76
C PHE A 110 2.09 2.58 13.94
N ALA A 111 2.18 3.91 13.90
CA ALA A 111 2.69 4.71 15.00
C ALA A 111 1.82 4.59 16.28
N GLU A 112 0.49 4.51 16.13
CA GLU A 112 -0.43 4.27 17.26
C GLU A 112 -0.26 2.89 17.90
N SER A 113 0.17 1.91 17.10
CA SER A 113 0.38 0.53 17.53
C SER A 113 1.85 0.21 17.81
N ALA A 114 2.75 1.20 17.72
CA ALA A 114 4.17 0.99 17.89
C ALA A 114 4.52 0.68 19.35
N PRO A 115 5.41 -0.31 19.60
CA PRO A 115 5.94 -0.53 20.94
C PRO A 115 6.83 0.65 21.37
N ASP A 116 6.98 0.84 22.68
CA ASP A 116 7.95 1.79 23.21
C ASP A 116 9.38 1.44 22.77
N VAL A 117 10.25 2.45 22.67
CA VAL A 117 11.64 2.26 22.18
C VAL A 117 12.40 1.24 23.03
N ASP A 118 12.17 1.26 24.34
CA ASP A 118 12.81 0.37 25.32
C ASP A 118 11.96 -0.88 25.63
N ALA A 119 10.91 -1.14 24.85
CA ALA A 119 10.03 -2.28 25.07
C ALA A 119 10.83 -3.60 25.08
N ASP A 120 10.41 -4.55 25.92
CA ASP A 120 10.92 -5.91 25.84
C ASP A 120 10.23 -6.70 24.70
N GLU A 121 10.67 -7.94 24.43
CA GLU A 121 10.07 -8.73 23.35
C GLU A 121 8.59 -9.06 23.61
N GLU A 122 8.21 -9.23 24.87
CA GLU A 122 6.83 -9.53 25.26
C GLU A 122 5.91 -8.33 25.01
N GLU A 123 6.39 -7.11 25.28
CA GLU A 123 5.68 -5.87 24.95
C GLU A 123 5.59 -5.65 23.44
N ARG A 124 6.66 -5.91 22.68
CA ARG A 124 6.63 -5.87 21.20
C ARG A 124 5.59 -6.85 20.65
N ARG A 125 5.56 -8.06 21.18
CA ARG A 125 4.61 -9.13 20.84
C ARG A 125 3.16 -8.70 21.08
N ARG A 126 2.86 -8.15 22.25
CA ARG A 126 1.52 -7.59 22.56
C ARG A 126 1.17 -6.37 21.71
N SER A 127 2.16 -5.57 21.30
CA SER A 127 1.93 -4.47 20.37
C SER A 127 1.50 -5.00 19.01
N ARG A 128 2.27 -5.95 18.45
CA ARG A 128 1.94 -6.65 17.20
C ARG A 128 0.51 -7.18 17.25
N GLU A 129 0.18 -7.99 18.26
CA GLU A 129 -1.16 -8.57 18.45
C GLU A 129 -2.28 -7.51 18.46
N ARG A 130 -2.10 -6.38 19.15
CA ARG A 130 -3.13 -5.33 19.24
C ARG A 130 -3.36 -4.59 17.93
N GLY A 131 -2.32 -4.40 17.12
CA GLY A 131 -2.43 -3.65 15.86
C GLY A 131 -3.02 -4.44 14.68
N VAL A 132 -3.08 -5.78 14.75
CA VAL A 132 -3.63 -6.61 13.65
C VAL A 132 -5.07 -6.21 13.31
N ALA A 133 -5.97 -6.17 14.30
CA ALA A 133 -7.38 -5.90 14.03
C ALA A 133 -7.63 -4.50 13.40
N PRO A 134 -7.04 -3.41 13.92
CA PRO A 134 -7.09 -2.10 13.25
C PRO A 134 -6.54 -2.11 11.82
N VAL A 135 -5.42 -2.79 11.57
CA VAL A 135 -4.81 -2.90 10.23
C VAL A 135 -5.74 -3.62 9.26
N VAL A 136 -6.27 -4.77 9.66
CA VAL A 136 -7.19 -5.54 8.81
C VAL A 136 -8.49 -4.76 8.55
N ALA A 137 -9.03 -4.08 9.57
CA ALA A 137 -10.23 -3.25 9.43
C ALA A 137 -10.03 -2.12 8.41
N LEU A 138 -8.90 -1.43 8.45
CA LEU A 138 -8.56 -0.38 7.50
C LEU A 138 -8.42 -0.92 6.06
N VAL A 139 -7.81 -2.09 5.89
CA VAL A 139 -7.72 -2.75 4.57
C VAL A 139 -9.11 -3.11 4.05
N VAL A 140 -9.97 -3.70 4.89
CA VAL A 140 -11.34 -4.06 4.51
C VAL A 140 -12.15 -2.83 4.14
N GLU A 141 -12.05 -1.74 4.90
CA GLU A 141 -12.73 -0.48 4.58
C GLU A 141 -12.33 0.06 3.19
N ARG A 142 -11.04 -0.02 2.85
CA ARG A 142 -10.54 0.50 1.56
C ARG A 142 -10.84 -0.41 0.38
N THR A 143 -10.79 -1.72 0.60
CA THR A 143 -10.95 -2.71 -0.45
C THR A 143 -12.38 -3.23 -0.55
N ASP A 144 -13.25 -2.95 0.41
CA ASP A 144 -14.62 -3.50 0.53
C ASP A 144 -14.64 -5.03 0.46
N ALA A 145 -13.54 -5.64 0.94
CA ALA A 145 -13.26 -7.07 0.81
C ALA A 145 -13.38 -7.60 -0.63
N GLY A 146 -13.15 -6.78 -1.66
CA GLY A 146 -13.17 -7.19 -3.07
C GLY A 146 -11.99 -8.09 -3.47
N GLU A 147 -11.86 -8.45 -4.75
CA GLU A 147 -10.90 -9.45 -5.25
C GLU A 147 -9.48 -9.35 -4.66
N LEU A 148 -8.91 -8.14 -4.63
CA LEU A 148 -7.53 -7.87 -4.21
C LEU A 148 -7.36 -7.70 -2.70
N TRP A 149 -8.41 -7.89 -1.90
CA TRP A 149 -8.37 -7.54 -0.48
C TRP A 149 -7.37 -8.38 0.30
N ARG A 150 -7.29 -9.70 0.06
CA ARG A 150 -6.37 -10.61 0.77
C ARG A 150 -4.92 -10.28 0.48
N VAL A 151 -4.56 -10.12 -0.80
CA VAL A 151 -3.20 -9.72 -1.20
C VAL A 151 -2.83 -8.35 -0.63
N THR A 152 -3.79 -7.41 -0.59
CA THR A 152 -3.58 -6.11 0.06
C THR A 152 -3.41 -6.25 1.57
N CYS A 153 -4.16 -7.15 2.20
CA CYS A 153 -4.12 -7.43 3.63
C CYS A 153 -2.76 -8.02 4.02
N ALA A 154 -2.32 -9.09 3.34
CA ALA A 154 -1.03 -9.73 3.58
C ALA A 154 0.10 -8.72 3.50
N ARG A 155 0.19 -7.96 2.39
CA ARG A 155 1.20 -6.92 2.21
C ARG A 155 1.16 -5.84 3.30
N THR A 156 -0.04 -5.43 3.75
CA THR A 156 -0.16 -4.40 4.79
C THR A 156 0.25 -4.95 6.16
N LEU A 157 -0.07 -6.21 6.46
CA LEU A 157 0.39 -6.91 7.66
C LEU A 157 1.91 -7.09 7.64
N THR A 158 2.51 -7.46 6.51
CA THR A 158 3.98 -7.51 6.35
C THR A 158 4.60 -6.15 6.71
N TRP A 159 4.10 -5.05 6.14
CA TRP A 159 4.60 -3.72 6.45
C TRP A 159 4.41 -3.32 7.92
N TYR A 160 3.28 -3.70 8.51
CA TYR A 160 3.03 -3.48 9.92
C TYR A 160 4.06 -4.22 10.79
N LEU A 161 4.28 -5.50 10.53
CA LEU A 161 5.25 -6.32 11.26
C LEU A 161 6.67 -5.79 11.11
N GLU A 162 7.08 -5.41 9.91
CA GLU A 162 8.38 -4.75 9.65
C GLU A 162 8.51 -3.45 10.48
N SER A 163 7.45 -2.64 10.58
CA SER A 163 7.46 -1.40 11.38
C SER A 163 7.71 -1.64 12.87
N THR A 164 7.46 -2.86 13.37
CA THR A 164 7.75 -3.28 14.74
C THR A 164 9.13 -3.94 14.92
N GLY A 165 9.97 -3.88 13.87
CA GLY A 165 11.34 -4.40 13.87
C GLY A 165 11.50 -5.86 13.45
N MET A 166 10.45 -6.51 12.93
CA MET A 166 10.56 -7.85 12.35
C MET A 166 11.35 -7.81 11.03
N ALA A 167 12.13 -8.85 10.74
CA ALA A 167 12.82 -8.97 9.46
C ALA A 167 11.79 -9.14 8.32
N ALA A 168 12.09 -8.58 7.15
CA ALA A 168 11.14 -8.57 6.02
C ALA A 168 10.70 -9.97 5.58
N GLU A 169 11.62 -10.94 5.53
CA GLU A 169 11.30 -12.32 5.15
C GLU A 169 10.36 -12.99 6.16
N ASP A 170 10.65 -12.88 7.46
CA ASP A 170 9.80 -13.42 8.53
C ASP A 170 8.41 -12.74 8.56
N ALA A 171 8.37 -11.42 8.30
CA ALA A 171 7.14 -10.64 8.25
C ALA A 171 6.26 -11.00 7.05
N GLU A 172 6.86 -11.31 5.90
CA GLU A 172 6.15 -11.78 4.71
C GLU A 172 5.58 -13.17 4.94
N GLU A 173 6.41 -14.12 5.40
CA GLU A 173 5.98 -15.49 5.69
C GLU A 173 4.83 -15.54 6.70
N LEU A 174 4.96 -14.83 7.83
CA LEU A 174 3.92 -14.82 8.86
C LEU A 174 2.62 -14.16 8.37
N ALA A 175 2.70 -13.08 7.59
CA ALA A 175 1.52 -12.41 7.08
C ALA A 175 0.77 -13.27 6.04
N ASP A 176 1.50 -13.93 5.15
CA ASP A 176 0.94 -14.85 4.17
C ASP A 176 0.28 -16.04 4.86
N ASP A 177 0.93 -16.67 5.84
CA ASP A 177 0.37 -17.79 6.61
C ASP A 177 -0.95 -17.42 7.30
N VAL A 178 -1.03 -16.24 7.90
CA VAL A 178 -2.25 -15.75 8.55
C VAL A 178 -3.36 -15.51 7.54
N VAL A 179 -3.06 -14.83 6.43
CA VAL A 179 -4.06 -14.49 5.41
C VAL A 179 -4.52 -15.72 4.63
N ASP A 180 -3.64 -16.69 4.41
CA ASP A 180 -3.96 -17.95 3.73
C ASP A 180 -4.62 -18.99 4.62
N GLY A 181 -4.32 -19.00 5.91
CA GLY A 181 -4.97 -19.87 6.89
C GLY A 181 -6.35 -19.40 7.33
N GLU A 182 -6.51 -18.11 7.61
CA GLU A 182 -7.68 -17.61 8.34
C GLU A 182 -8.68 -16.83 7.46
N PHE A 183 -8.23 -16.17 6.39
CA PHE A 183 -9.08 -15.24 5.63
C PHE A 183 -9.63 -15.83 4.33
N GLU A 184 -10.93 -15.62 4.09
CA GLU A 184 -11.62 -16.11 2.89
C GLU A 184 -11.67 -15.06 1.77
N SER A 185 -11.58 -15.47 0.51
CA SER A 185 -11.72 -14.52 -0.61
C SER A 185 -13.13 -13.90 -0.61
N TRP A 186 -13.24 -12.60 -0.90
CA TRP A 186 -14.53 -11.89 -1.01
C TRP A 186 -15.34 -11.74 0.28
N VAL A 187 -14.75 -11.98 1.45
CA VAL A 187 -15.44 -11.97 2.74
C VAL A 187 -14.65 -11.16 3.74
N ALA A 188 -15.27 -10.13 4.33
CA ALA A 188 -14.68 -9.44 5.47
C ALA A 188 -14.60 -10.40 6.67
N PRO A 189 -13.46 -10.49 7.37
CA PRO A 189 -13.30 -11.42 8.48
C PRO A 189 -14.19 -10.99 9.66
N ASP A 190 -14.76 -11.97 10.35
CA ASP A 190 -15.51 -11.72 11.58
C ASP A 190 -14.57 -11.60 12.80
N ALA A 191 -15.16 -11.35 13.97
CA ALA A 191 -14.41 -11.17 15.20
C ALA A 191 -13.66 -12.44 15.66
N GLU A 192 -14.15 -13.64 15.32
CA GLU A 192 -13.50 -14.90 15.68
C GLU A 192 -12.25 -15.09 14.82
N THR A 193 -12.38 -14.93 13.50
CA THR A 193 -11.27 -15.01 12.55
C THR A 193 -10.20 -13.96 12.85
N LEU A 194 -10.60 -12.72 13.19
CA LEU A 194 -9.66 -11.68 13.62
C LEU A 194 -8.96 -12.04 14.94
N GLY A 195 -9.65 -12.72 15.86
CA GLY A 195 -9.05 -13.22 17.10
C GLY A 195 -7.93 -14.22 16.83
N LYS A 196 -8.17 -15.19 15.95
CA LYS A 196 -7.15 -16.19 15.56
C LYS A 196 -5.94 -15.56 14.89
N ALA A 197 -6.16 -14.63 13.96
CA ALA A 197 -5.07 -13.90 13.30
C ALA A 197 -4.21 -13.11 14.30
N ARG A 198 -4.85 -12.50 15.31
CA ARG A 198 -4.16 -11.82 16.42
C ARG A 198 -3.32 -12.79 17.23
N ASP A 199 -3.89 -13.92 17.62
CA ASP A 199 -3.23 -14.92 18.44
C ASP A 199 -2.00 -15.51 17.71
N ILE A 200 -2.12 -15.86 16.42
CA ILE A 200 -1.00 -16.38 15.61
C ILE A 200 0.17 -15.37 15.57
N ILE A 201 -0.12 -14.11 15.27
CA ILE A 201 0.90 -13.05 15.23
C ILE A 201 1.48 -12.78 16.62
N GLY A 202 0.64 -12.86 17.65
CA GLY A 202 1.04 -12.71 19.05
C GLY A 202 1.83 -13.89 19.58
N GLU A 203 1.74 -15.09 19.03
CA GLU A 203 2.49 -16.26 19.49
C GLU A 203 3.81 -16.48 18.73
N HIS A 204 3.98 -15.82 17.58
CA HIS A 204 5.17 -15.94 16.77
C HIS A 204 6.43 -15.45 17.52
N GLY A 205 7.43 -16.33 17.66
CA GLY A 205 8.69 -16.05 18.36
C GLY A 205 8.71 -16.35 19.87
N ALA A 206 7.64 -16.94 20.42
CA ALA A 206 7.61 -17.50 21.78
C ALA A 206 8.29 -18.88 21.87
#